data_AF-A0A8H5V675-F1
#
_entry.id   AF-A0A8H5V675-F1
#
_cell.length_a   1.000
_cell.length_b   1.000
_cell.length_c   1.000
_cell.angle_alpha   90.00
_cell.angle_beta   90.00
_cell.angle_gamma   90.00
#
_symmetry.space_group_name_H-M   'P 1'
#
loop_
_entity.id
_entity.type
_entity.pdbx_description
1 polymer ?
#
loop_
_entity_poly.entity_id
_entity_poly.type
_entity_poly.pdbx_seq_one_letter_code
_entity_poly.pdbx_strand_id
1 'polypeptide(L)'
;MFSVEAYFDMLLGRDYGSLAHFHFLKTLRLLQARINNPTDPASISDATIMVVVILGLAAEMIGDRTAAENHAAGMARIVGLRGGLEMLRFDNPRLPAKVCRVDIGLALRFGCKPVFFDKDISWNPYLSSQGLLRRKKKPADTSHDMEPFLKTLDPRLSNVFRDLEEFAKLSNIAGQTGRKLQPNIFSEVMVSTLYRLLALSPESASENAFRLGMMTFAASIFFRWRDMKQRQAYLDDSFKDSLVRLSESSVQPSNIVLLWLLMIWRTNSVQDGCDEAIEGWFLEVMDGLGICSWSELHSILKSVLWIDCLFNASSKRFLVPILEKVSRKGVEVDS
;
A
#
# COMPACT_ATOMS: atom_id res chain seq x y z
N MET A 1 27.28 -1.15 -3.04
CA MET A 1 26.19 -1.72 -3.87
C MET A 1 25.52 -0.57 -4.58
N PHE A 2 25.40 -0.60 -5.92
CA PHE A 2 24.76 0.48 -6.70
C PHE A 2 23.42 0.92 -6.11
N SER A 3 22.53 -0.03 -5.77
CA SER A 3 21.20 0.27 -5.26
C SER A 3 21.16 1.04 -3.94
N VAL A 4 22.21 0.92 -3.11
CA VAL A 4 22.33 1.67 -1.84
C VAL A 4 22.82 3.09 -2.10
N GLU A 5 23.75 3.25 -3.04
CA GLU A 5 24.34 4.55 -3.38
C GLU A 5 23.37 5.39 -4.21
N ALA A 6 22.73 4.78 -5.22
CA ALA A 6 21.58 5.31 -5.95
C ALA A 6 20.47 5.82 -5.02
N TYR A 7 20.20 5.05 -3.96
CA TYR A 7 19.23 5.41 -2.93
C TYR A 7 19.66 6.65 -2.12
N PHE A 8 20.93 6.74 -1.73
CA PHE A 8 21.43 7.91 -1.02
C PHE A 8 21.51 9.15 -1.92
N ASP A 9 21.91 9.00 -3.19
CA ASP A 9 21.95 10.09 -4.15
C ASP A 9 20.54 10.66 -4.37
N MET A 10 19.52 9.79 -4.54
CA MET A 10 18.13 10.23 -4.68
C MET A 10 17.60 10.90 -3.40
N LEU A 11 17.88 10.36 -2.23
CA LEU A 11 17.50 10.98 -0.94
C LEU A 11 18.08 12.38 -0.76
N LEU A 12 19.26 12.62 -1.32
CA LEU A 12 20.00 13.87 -1.17
C LEU A 12 19.78 14.82 -2.37
N GLY A 13 18.93 14.45 -3.33
CA GLY A 13 18.68 15.24 -4.54
C GLY A 13 19.92 15.40 -5.43
N ARG A 14 20.85 14.43 -5.40
CA ARG A 14 22.11 14.46 -6.15
C ARG A 14 21.98 13.67 -7.44
N ASP A 15 22.73 14.10 -8.45
CA ASP A 15 23.01 13.26 -9.61
C ASP A 15 23.78 12.01 -9.17
N TYR A 16 23.59 10.93 -9.92
CA TYR A 16 24.28 9.66 -9.68
C TYR A 16 25.79 9.86 -9.55
N GLY A 17 26.33 9.47 -8.40
CA GLY A 17 27.77 9.42 -8.20
C GLY A 17 28.45 8.55 -9.27
N SER A 18 29.67 8.91 -9.67
CA SER A 18 30.45 8.16 -10.66
C SER A 18 30.62 6.68 -10.28
N LEU A 19 30.69 6.38 -8.98
CA LEU A 19 30.80 5.03 -8.44
C LEU A 19 29.48 4.25 -8.54
N ALA A 20 28.34 4.90 -8.28
CA ALA A 20 27.01 4.31 -8.48
C ALA A 20 26.81 3.96 -9.96
N HIS A 21 27.13 4.90 -10.86
CA HIS A 21 27.06 4.68 -12.30
C HIS A 21 27.99 3.53 -12.76
N PHE A 22 29.22 3.48 -12.25
CA PHE A 22 30.15 2.38 -12.53
C PHE A 22 29.59 1.02 -12.10
N HIS A 23 29.06 0.91 -10.89
CA HIS A 23 28.49 -0.33 -10.37
C HIS A 23 27.19 -0.73 -11.09
N PHE A 24 26.39 0.24 -11.54
CA PHE A 24 25.22 -0.01 -12.37
C PHE A 24 25.60 -0.65 -13.71
N LEU A 25 26.51 -0.01 -14.46
CA LEU A 25 26.99 -0.52 -15.74
C LEU A 25 27.65 -1.90 -15.60
N LYS A 26 28.46 -2.10 -14.55
CA LYS A 26 29.06 -3.40 -14.25
C LYS A 26 28.00 -4.46 -13.97
N THR A 27 26.94 -4.12 -13.24
CA THR A 27 25.81 -5.03 -12.96
C THR A 27 25.09 -5.42 -14.24
N LEU A 28 24.78 -4.45 -15.10
CA LEU A 28 24.14 -4.71 -16.40
C LEU A 28 24.99 -5.61 -17.29
N ARG A 29 26.30 -5.34 -17.41
CA ARG A 29 27.21 -6.15 -18.21
C ARG A 29 27.28 -7.60 -17.72
N LEU A 30 27.39 -7.80 -16.40
CA LEU A 30 27.44 -9.15 -15.81
C LEU A 30 26.10 -9.88 -15.97
N LEU A 31 24.99 -9.17 -15.78
CA LEU A 31 23.65 -9.73 -16.00
C LEU A 31 23.48 -10.16 -17.46
N GLN A 32 23.83 -9.30 -18.42
CA GLN A 32 23.76 -9.60 -19.86
C GLN A 32 24.61 -10.81 -20.24
N ALA A 33 25.87 -10.86 -19.78
CA ALA A 33 26.73 -12.01 -20.03
C ALA A 33 26.14 -13.32 -19.51
N ARG A 34 25.45 -13.26 -18.36
CA ARG A 34 24.81 -14.43 -17.74
C ARG A 34 23.54 -14.86 -18.47
N ILE A 35 22.65 -13.94 -18.82
CA ILE A 35 21.37 -14.27 -19.49
C ILE A 35 21.57 -14.66 -20.97
N ASN A 36 22.68 -14.24 -21.59
CA ASN A 36 23.03 -14.62 -22.96
C ASN A 36 23.60 -16.06 -23.05
N ASN A 37 23.79 -16.74 -21.92
CA ASN A 37 24.18 -18.15 -21.87
C ASN A 37 23.00 -19.01 -21.34
N PRO A 38 21.98 -19.30 -22.15
CA PRO A 38 20.75 -19.94 -21.68
C PRO A 38 20.93 -21.39 -21.22
N THR A 39 22.06 -22.04 -21.54
CA THR A 39 22.38 -23.39 -21.07
C THR A 39 22.97 -23.39 -19.66
N ASP A 40 23.41 -22.25 -19.15
CA ASP A 40 23.89 -22.09 -17.78
C ASP A 40 22.69 -21.93 -16.82
N PRO A 41 22.49 -22.85 -15.84
CA PRO A 41 21.43 -22.72 -14.84
C PRO A 41 21.50 -21.42 -14.03
N ALA A 42 22.68 -20.79 -13.94
CA ALA A 42 22.83 -19.50 -13.27
C ALA A 42 21.99 -18.39 -13.95
N SER A 43 21.69 -18.51 -15.26
CA SER A 43 20.88 -17.55 -16.04
C SER A 43 19.47 -17.33 -15.48
N ILE A 44 18.92 -18.32 -14.77
CA ILE A 44 17.59 -18.24 -14.14
C ILE A 44 17.61 -18.47 -12.61
N SER A 45 18.80 -18.42 -12.01
CA SER A 45 18.97 -18.61 -10.56
C SER A 45 18.31 -17.51 -9.72
N ASP A 46 18.05 -17.80 -8.44
CA ASP A 46 17.59 -16.83 -7.44
C ASP A 46 18.43 -15.55 -7.42
N ALA A 47 19.76 -15.67 -7.54
CA ALA A 47 20.67 -14.54 -7.56
C ALA A 47 20.43 -13.65 -8.79
N THR A 48 20.19 -14.25 -9.96
CA THR A 48 19.88 -13.51 -11.19
C THR A 48 18.53 -12.83 -11.11
N ILE A 49 17.50 -13.52 -10.63
CA ILE A 49 16.17 -12.94 -10.37
C ILE A 49 16.28 -11.75 -9.41
N MET A 50 17.04 -11.89 -8.32
CA MET A 50 17.26 -10.82 -7.36
C MET A 50 17.97 -9.60 -7.95
N VAL A 51 18.93 -9.79 -8.86
CA VAL A 51 19.57 -8.66 -9.58
C VAL A 51 18.52 -7.91 -10.41
N VAL A 52 17.66 -8.61 -11.15
CA VAL A 52 16.61 -7.97 -11.94
C VAL A 52 15.58 -7.28 -11.04
N VAL A 53 15.21 -7.88 -9.91
CA VAL A 53 14.34 -7.25 -8.89
C VAL A 53 14.95 -5.93 -8.41
N ILE A 54 16.24 -5.91 -8.06
CA ILE A 54 16.92 -4.70 -7.58
C ILE A 54 16.95 -3.62 -8.67
N LEU A 55 17.22 -3.99 -9.92
CA LEU A 55 17.20 -3.05 -11.05
C LEU A 55 15.79 -2.48 -11.30
N GLY A 56 14.75 -3.33 -11.24
CA GLY A 56 13.36 -2.90 -11.35
C GLY A 56 12.94 -1.94 -10.24
N LEU A 57 13.29 -2.25 -8.98
CA LEU A 57 13.03 -1.35 -7.85
C LEU A 57 13.79 -0.02 -7.99
N ALA A 58 15.04 -0.04 -8.48
CA ALA A 58 15.82 1.17 -8.67
C ALA A 58 15.22 2.06 -9.77
N ALA A 59 14.84 1.48 -10.91
CA ALA A 59 14.20 2.19 -12.01
C ALA A 59 12.84 2.77 -11.59
N GLU A 60 12.03 1.97 -10.89
CA GLU A 60 10.76 2.43 -10.32
C GLU A 60 11.01 3.59 -9.36
N MET A 61 11.95 3.46 -8.43
CA MET A 61 12.30 4.47 -7.43
C MET A 61 12.64 5.84 -8.04
N ILE A 62 13.47 5.88 -9.08
CA ILE A 62 13.84 7.13 -9.78
C ILE A 62 12.80 7.62 -10.78
N GLY A 63 11.73 6.87 -11.02
CA GLY A 63 10.68 7.25 -11.97
C GLY A 63 11.00 6.94 -13.44
N ASP A 64 12.03 6.13 -13.72
CA ASP A 64 12.31 5.64 -15.08
C ASP A 64 11.35 4.51 -15.43
N ARG A 65 10.17 4.90 -15.91
CA ARG A 65 9.10 3.98 -16.31
C ARG A 65 9.57 2.97 -17.35
N THR A 66 10.29 3.41 -18.37
CA THR A 66 10.73 2.56 -19.49
C THR A 66 11.69 1.48 -18.99
N ALA A 67 12.70 1.85 -18.20
CA ALA A 67 13.61 0.87 -17.62
C ALA A 67 12.89 -0.08 -16.66
N ALA A 68 11.97 0.44 -15.84
CA ALA A 68 11.19 -0.36 -14.90
C ALA A 68 10.35 -1.43 -15.63
N GLU A 69 9.60 -1.04 -16.66
CA GLU A 69 8.79 -1.96 -17.47
C GLU A 69 9.66 -3.01 -18.18
N ASN A 70 10.82 -2.61 -18.74
CA ASN A 70 11.77 -3.54 -19.36
C ASN A 70 12.33 -4.56 -18.35
N HIS A 71 12.68 -4.12 -17.14
CA HIS A 71 13.12 -5.02 -16.07
C HIS A 71 12.01 -5.96 -15.60
N ALA A 72 10.77 -5.47 -15.49
CA ALA A 72 9.62 -6.29 -15.14
C ALA A 72 9.32 -7.36 -16.21
N ALA A 73 9.38 -7.00 -17.49
CA ALA A 73 9.22 -7.94 -18.60
C ALA A 73 10.31 -9.02 -18.61
N GLY A 74 11.58 -8.62 -18.43
CA GLY A 74 12.70 -9.55 -18.30
C GLY A 74 12.55 -10.48 -17.09
N MET A 75 12.12 -9.94 -15.95
CA MET A 75 11.84 -10.69 -14.73
C MET A 75 10.73 -11.73 -14.96
N ALA A 76 9.60 -11.33 -15.58
CA ALA A 76 8.50 -12.24 -15.91
C ALA A 76 8.97 -13.41 -16.79
N ARG A 77 9.81 -13.14 -17.78
CA ARG A 77 10.41 -14.18 -18.63
C ARG A 77 11.28 -15.15 -17.84
N ILE A 78 12.17 -14.65 -16.98
CA ILE A 78 13.05 -15.51 -16.16
C ILE A 78 12.22 -16.37 -15.19
N VAL A 79 11.20 -15.79 -14.56
CA VAL A 79 10.29 -16.52 -13.66
C VAL A 79 9.51 -17.59 -14.43
N GLY A 80 9.05 -17.29 -15.65
CA GLY A 80 8.41 -18.28 -16.53
C GLY A 80 9.34 -19.45 -16.86
N LEU A 81 10.61 -19.19 -17.15
CA LEU A 81 11.62 -20.24 -17.40
C LEU A 81 11.91 -21.09 -16.14
N ARG A 82 11.76 -20.50 -14.94
CA ARG A 82 11.85 -21.22 -13.64
C ARG A 82 10.59 -22.03 -13.32
N GLY A 83 9.56 -22.00 -14.18
CA GLY A 83 8.29 -22.70 -13.99
C GLY A 83 7.22 -21.92 -13.22
N GLY A 84 7.36 -20.60 -13.13
CA GLY A 84 6.37 -19.71 -12.52
C GLY A 84 6.58 -19.45 -11.02
N LEU A 85 5.71 -18.62 -10.43
CA LEU A 85 5.84 -18.19 -9.02
C LEU A 85 5.76 -19.35 -8.03
N GLU A 86 4.97 -20.38 -8.31
CA GLU A 86 4.84 -21.54 -7.41
C GLU A 86 6.13 -22.37 -7.37
N MET A 87 6.84 -22.50 -8.49
CA MET A 87 8.17 -23.12 -8.51
C MET A 87 9.21 -22.27 -7.76
N LEU A 88 9.14 -20.93 -7.87
CA LEU A 88 9.98 -20.07 -7.02
C LEU A 88 9.69 -20.31 -5.53
N ARG A 89 8.42 -20.45 -5.16
CA ARG A 89 7.96 -20.62 -3.78
C ARG A 89 8.48 -21.92 -3.17
N PHE A 90 8.46 -23.01 -3.94
CA PHE A 90 8.94 -24.32 -3.51
C PHE A 90 10.43 -24.28 -3.14
N ASP A 91 11.26 -23.67 -3.98
CA ASP A 91 12.71 -23.57 -3.75
C ASP A 91 13.07 -22.52 -2.70
N ASN A 92 12.41 -21.36 -2.76
CA ASN A 92 12.67 -20.20 -1.90
C ASN A 92 11.37 -19.44 -1.61
N PRO A 93 10.72 -19.69 -0.46
CA PRO A 93 9.40 -19.15 -0.16
C PRO A 93 9.36 -17.61 -0.05
N ARG A 94 10.52 -16.94 0.05
CA ARG A 94 10.63 -15.49 0.15
C ARG A 94 10.78 -14.79 -1.20
N LEU A 95 11.18 -15.51 -2.24
CA LEU A 95 11.46 -14.91 -3.55
C LEU A 95 10.20 -14.40 -4.28
N PRO A 96 9.06 -15.14 -4.31
CA PRO A 96 7.85 -14.68 -4.98
C PRO A 96 7.43 -13.28 -4.55
N ALA A 97 7.41 -13.00 -3.24
CA ALA A 97 6.99 -11.71 -2.73
C ALA A 97 7.88 -10.54 -3.19
N LYS A 98 9.18 -10.79 -3.41
CA LYS A 98 10.10 -9.77 -3.93
C LYS A 98 9.86 -9.48 -5.41
N VAL A 99 9.57 -10.51 -6.18
CA VAL A 99 9.16 -10.39 -7.59
C VAL A 99 7.85 -9.62 -7.69
N CYS A 100 6.83 -10.02 -6.93
CA CYS A 100 5.53 -9.36 -6.91
C CYS A 100 5.61 -7.91 -6.40
N ARG A 101 6.55 -7.59 -5.50
CA ARG A 101 6.75 -6.21 -5.02
C ARG A 101 7.09 -5.26 -6.18
N VAL A 102 7.96 -5.68 -7.10
CA VAL A 102 8.30 -4.87 -8.27
C VAL A 102 7.07 -4.65 -9.13
N ASP A 103 6.37 -5.74 -9.48
CA ASP A 103 5.19 -5.70 -10.34
C ASP A 103 4.06 -4.81 -9.77
N ILE A 104 3.75 -4.99 -8.48
CA ILE A 104 2.78 -4.15 -7.77
C ILE A 104 3.28 -2.70 -7.71
N GLY A 105 4.56 -2.47 -7.40
CA GLY A 105 5.14 -1.12 -7.33
C GLY A 105 4.97 -0.35 -8.65
N LEU A 106 5.21 -0.99 -9.79
CA LEU A 106 4.99 -0.41 -11.11
C LEU A 106 3.51 -0.09 -11.36
N ALA A 107 2.61 -0.99 -10.97
CA ALA A 107 1.17 -0.76 -11.11
C ALA A 107 0.71 0.46 -10.29
N LEU A 108 1.15 0.56 -9.03
CA LEU A 108 0.80 1.68 -8.15
C LEU A 108 1.42 3.00 -8.59
N ARG A 109 2.64 2.98 -9.15
CA ARG A 109 3.35 4.20 -9.53
C ARG A 109 3.03 4.70 -10.92
N PHE A 110 2.93 3.80 -11.89
CA PHE A 110 2.84 4.15 -13.32
C PHE A 110 1.51 3.70 -13.97
N GLY A 111 0.63 3.01 -13.24
CA GLY A 111 -0.62 2.48 -13.79
C GLY A 111 -0.41 1.31 -14.75
N CYS A 112 0.72 0.60 -14.65
CA CYS A 112 0.99 -0.58 -15.46
C CYS A 112 0.03 -1.71 -15.07
N LYS A 113 -0.35 -2.55 -16.05
CA LYS A 113 -1.05 -3.80 -15.76
C LYS A 113 -0.07 -4.80 -15.13
N PRO A 114 -0.37 -5.38 -13.96
CA PRO A 114 0.54 -6.34 -13.34
C PRO A 114 0.70 -7.61 -14.19
N VAL A 115 1.93 -8.12 -14.27
CA VAL A 115 2.29 -9.28 -15.10
C VAL A 115 2.19 -10.62 -14.39
N PHE A 116 2.31 -10.63 -13.06
CA PHE A 116 2.15 -11.84 -12.24
C PHE A 116 0.76 -11.97 -11.62
N PHE A 117 -0.19 -11.17 -12.09
CA PHE A 117 -1.57 -11.30 -11.64
C PHE A 117 -2.14 -12.66 -12.06
N ASP A 118 -2.61 -13.42 -11.08
CA ASP A 118 -3.33 -14.67 -11.28
C ASP A 118 -4.83 -14.39 -11.43
N LYS A 119 -5.40 -14.77 -12.57
CA LYS A 119 -6.84 -14.63 -12.83
C LYS A 119 -7.68 -15.55 -11.94
N ASP A 120 -7.09 -16.62 -11.44
CA ASP A 120 -7.74 -17.61 -10.58
C ASP A 120 -7.48 -17.31 -9.09
N ILE A 121 -7.13 -16.06 -8.76
CA ILE A 121 -6.88 -15.65 -7.37
C ILE A 121 -8.08 -15.94 -6.46
N SER A 122 -7.78 -16.53 -5.29
CA SER A 122 -8.79 -16.79 -4.27
C SER A 122 -9.29 -15.48 -3.65
N TRP A 123 -10.61 -15.31 -3.63
CA TRP A 123 -11.28 -14.19 -2.97
C TRP A 123 -11.70 -14.47 -1.53
N ASN A 124 -11.44 -15.68 -1.03
CA ASN A 124 -11.67 -16.01 0.37
C ASN A 124 -10.74 -15.18 1.29
N PRO A 125 -11.15 -14.86 2.52
CA PRO A 125 -10.29 -14.17 3.47
C PRO A 125 -8.96 -14.93 3.67
N TYR A 126 -7.86 -14.29 3.28
CA TYR A 126 -6.52 -14.89 3.28
C TYR A 126 -6.06 -15.25 4.68
N LEU A 127 -6.15 -14.31 5.63
CA LEU A 127 -5.63 -14.54 6.99
C LEU A 127 -6.46 -15.55 7.78
N SER A 128 -7.77 -15.60 7.53
CA SER A 128 -8.65 -16.59 8.18
C SER A 128 -8.48 -17.99 7.60
N SER A 129 -8.27 -18.12 6.29
CA SER A 129 -8.12 -19.41 5.61
C SER A 129 -6.79 -20.11 5.91
N GLN A 130 -5.73 -19.36 6.19
CA GLN A 130 -4.40 -19.91 6.50
C GLN A 130 -4.28 -20.51 7.91
N GLY A 131 -5.33 -20.45 8.75
CA GLY A 131 -5.30 -20.99 10.11
C GLY A 131 -4.28 -20.32 11.04
N LEU A 132 -3.66 -19.21 10.59
CA LEU A 132 -2.64 -18.43 11.32
C LEU A 132 -3.18 -17.84 12.62
N LEU A 133 -4.51 -17.78 12.72
CA LEU A 133 -5.25 -17.35 13.89
C LEU A 133 -6.13 -18.50 14.31
N ARG A 134 -5.72 -19.19 15.38
CA ARG A 134 -6.55 -20.19 16.05
C ARG A 134 -7.74 -19.49 16.69
N ARG A 135 -8.76 -19.20 15.90
CA ARG A 135 -9.99 -18.57 16.38
C ARG A 135 -10.75 -19.59 17.22
N LYS A 136 -10.69 -19.48 18.55
CA LYS A 136 -11.81 -19.96 19.37
C LYS A 136 -13.04 -19.24 18.82
N LYS A 137 -14.12 -19.97 18.53
CA LYS A 137 -15.42 -19.46 18.07
C LYS A 137 -16.04 -18.48 19.10
N LYS A 138 -15.42 -17.32 19.29
CA LYS A 138 -16.12 -16.12 19.72
C LYS A 138 -16.36 -15.31 18.45
N PRO A 139 -17.56 -14.71 18.29
CA PRO A 139 -17.68 -13.57 17.38
C PRO A 139 -16.58 -12.60 17.81
N ALA A 140 -15.76 -12.14 16.88
CA ALA A 140 -14.92 -11.01 17.18
C ALA A 140 -15.87 -9.88 17.61
N ASP A 141 -15.48 -9.07 18.58
CA ASP A 141 -15.94 -7.68 18.66
C ASP A 141 -15.45 -6.98 17.39
N THR A 142 -16.01 -7.35 16.23
CA THR A 142 -15.99 -6.52 15.04
C THR A 142 -16.77 -5.28 15.40
N SER A 143 -16.21 -4.10 15.07
CA SER A 143 -16.92 -2.83 15.23
C SER A 143 -18.31 -3.01 14.60
N HIS A 144 -19.36 -2.95 15.42
CA HIS A 144 -20.75 -3.06 14.96
C HIS A 144 -21.06 -2.02 13.87
N ASP A 145 -20.27 -0.96 13.82
CA ASP A 145 -20.44 0.22 12.98
C ASP A 145 -20.09 -0.03 11.50
N MET A 146 -19.17 -0.95 11.18
CA MET A 146 -18.75 -1.20 9.78
C MET A 146 -19.59 -2.27 9.08
N GLU A 147 -20.22 -3.18 9.82
CA GLU A 147 -20.95 -4.33 9.27
C GLU A 147 -22.09 -3.92 8.30
N PRO A 148 -22.90 -2.86 8.56
CA PRO A 148 -23.90 -2.40 7.60
C PRO A 148 -23.29 -1.97 6.26
N PHE A 149 -22.16 -1.26 6.29
CA PHE A 149 -21.46 -0.81 5.09
C PHE A 149 -20.81 -1.99 4.35
N LEU A 150 -20.17 -2.93 5.04
CA LEU A 150 -19.56 -4.10 4.40
C LEU A 150 -20.58 -4.99 3.69
N LYS A 151 -21.85 -4.97 4.12
CA LYS A 151 -22.96 -5.68 3.45
C LYS A 151 -23.42 -5.01 2.15
N THR A 152 -23.13 -3.72 1.95
CA THR A 152 -23.46 -3.01 0.70
C THR A 152 -22.39 -3.16 -0.36
N LEU A 153 -21.19 -3.63 0.00
CA LEU A 153 -20.06 -3.78 -0.92
C LEU A 153 -20.08 -5.13 -1.66
N ASP A 154 -19.41 -5.18 -2.81
CA ASP A 154 -18.98 -6.43 -3.44
C ASP A 154 -18.30 -7.34 -2.39
N PRO A 155 -18.74 -8.60 -2.21
CA PRO A 155 -18.15 -9.53 -1.24
C PRO A 155 -16.63 -9.69 -1.38
N ARG A 156 -16.10 -9.56 -2.60
CA ARG A 156 -14.66 -9.60 -2.88
C ARG A 156 -13.93 -8.45 -2.20
N LEU A 157 -14.49 -7.23 -2.28
CA LEU A 157 -13.94 -6.04 -1.65
C LEU A 157 -14.02 -6.15 -0.11
N SER A 158 -15.16 -6.61 0.41
CA SER A 158 -15.37 -6.87 1.84
C SER A 158 -14.39 -7.91 2.41
N ASN A 159 -14.03 -8.94 1.63
CA ASN A 159 -13.05 -9.93 2.07
C ASN A 159 -11.63 -9.35 2.15
N VAL A 160 -11.26 -8.47 1.22
CA VAL A 160 -9.97 -7.76 1.30
C VAL A 160 -9.94 -6.82 2.51
N PHE A 161 -11.04 -6.10 2.78
CA PHE A 161 -11.15 -5.27 3.98
C PHE A 161 -10.90 -6.09 5.25
N ARG A 162 -11.54 -7.26 5.39
CA ARG A 162 -11.35 -8.14 6.56
C ARG A 162 -9.91 -8.62 6.72
N ASP A 163 -9.21 -8.88 5.62
CA ASP A 163 -7.78 -9.22 5.67
C ASP A 163 -6.93 -8.05 6.17
N LEU A 164 -7.21 -6.82 5.71
CA LEU A 164 -6.53 -5.62 6.21
C LEU A 164 -6.87 -5.31 7.66
N GLU A 165 -8.12 -5.52 8.07
CA GLU A 165 -8.60 -5.31 9.44
C GLU A 165 -7.85 -6.24 10.41
N GLU A 166 -7.76 -7.52 10.07
CA GLU A 166 -7.02 -8.50 10.87
C GLU A 166 -5.52 -8.19 10.89
N PHE A 167 -4.95 -7.82 9.75
CA PHE A 167 -3.55 -7.39 9.69
C PHE A 167 -3.28 -6.16 10.56
N ALA A 168 -4.19 -5.17 10.56
CA ALA A 168 -4.07 -3.98 11.40
C ALA A 168 -4.15 -4.32 12.89
N LYS A 169 -5.08 -5.20 13.29
CA LYS A 169 -5.17 -5.73 14.66
C LYS A 169 -3.88 -6.41 15.08
N LEU A 170 -3.35 -7.31 14.26
CA LEU A 170 -2.07 -8.00 14.52
C LEU A 170 -0.89 -7.03 14.61
N SER A 171 -0.84 -6.01 13.74
CA SER A 171 0.20 -5.00 13.75
C SER A 171 0.18 -4.15 15.02
N ASN A 172 -1.01 -3.77 15.49
CA ASN A 172 -1.19 -3.04 16.75
C ASN A 172 -0.76 -3.88 17.96
N ILE A 173 -1.15 -5.16 18.02
CA ILE A 173 -0.73 -6.07 19.09
C ILE A 173 0.80 -6.27 19.07
N ALA A 174 1.38 -6.45 17.89
CA ALA A 174 2.82 -6.59 17.73
C ALA A 174 3.56 -5.33 18.24
N GLY A 175 3.08 -4.14 17.87
CA GLY A 175 3.61 -2.86 18.34
C GLY A 175 3.53 -2.69 19.86
N GLN A 176 2.39 -3.04 20.47
CA GLN A 176 2.18 -2.96 21.92
C GLN A 176 3.04 -3.96 22.71
N THR A 177 3.30 -5.13 22.14
CA THR A 177 4.07 -6.20 22.80
C THR A 177 5.57 -6.17 22.46
N GLY A 178 6.01 -5.23 21.62
CA GLY A 178 7.39 -5.18 21.11
C GLY A 178 7.77 -6.37 20.23
N ARG A 179 6.79 -7.18 19.78
CA ARG A 179 7.01 -8.34 18.93
C ARG A 179 7.02 -7.92 17.46
N LYS A 180 7.65 -8.73 16.61
CA LYS A 180 7.63 -8.55 15.15
C LYS A 180 6.67 -9.55 14.52
N LEU A 181 5.97 -9.11 13.48
CA LEU A 181 5.25 -10.03 12.59
C LEU A 181 6.25 -10.94 11.88
N GLN A 182 5.83 -12.17 11.59
CA GLN A 182 6.66 -13.06 10.80
C GLN A 182 6.84 -12.48 9.38
N PRO A 183 8.07 -12.47 8.83
CA PRO A 183 8.33 -11.87 7.52
C PRO A 183 7.44 -12.40 6.39
N ASN A 184 7.11 -13.70 6.43
CA ASN A 184 6.27 -14.34 5.42
C ASN A 184 4.84 -13.78 5.44
N ILE A 185 4.25 -13.58 6.64
CA ILE A 185 2.90 -13.02 6.79
C ILE A 185 2.82 -11.61 6.18
N PHE A 186 3.82 -10.76 6.47
CA PHE A 186 3.86 -9.40 5.92
C PHE A 186 3.88 -9.41 4.39
N SER A 187 4.77 -10.22 3.81
CA SER A 187 4.94 -10.34 2.37
C SER A 187 3.73 -10.98 1.67
N GLU A 188 3.12 -11.98 2.27
CA GLU A 188 1.96 -12.66 1.70
C GLU A 188 0.70 -11.79 1.75
N VAL A 189 0.47 -11.08 2.86
CA VAL A 189 -0.65 -10.13 2.95
C VAL A 189 -0.47 -9.00 1.95
N MET A 190 0.74 -8.45 1.79
CA MET A 190 1.03 -7.46 0.75
C MET A 190 0.62 -7.96 -0.64
N VAL A 191 1.10 -9.16 -1.03
CA VAL A 191 0.82 -9.74 -2.35
C VAL A 191 -0.68 -9.98 -2.53
N SER A 192 -1.30 -10.66 -1.57
CA SER A 192 -2.71 -11.05 -1.64
C SER A 192 -3.65 -9.85 -1.68
N THR A 193 -3.44 -8.85 -0.82
CA THR A 193 -4.33 -7.68 -0.72
C THR A 193 -4.19 -6.78 -1.94
N LEU A 194 -2.97 -6.42 -2.33
CA LEU A 194 -2.75 -5.45 -3.40
C LEU A 194 -3.13 -6.01 -4.78
N TYR A 195 -2.84 -7.28 -5.09
CA TYR A 195 -3.31 -7.85 -6.35
C TYR A 195 -4.84 -7.93 -6.43
N ARG A 196 -5.52 -8.31 -5.34
CA ARG A 196 -6.99 -8.33 -5.30
C ARG A 196 -7.58 -6.93 -5.48
N LEU A 197 -7.01 -5.90 -4.83
CA LEU A 197 -7.46 -4.52 -5.02
C LEU A 197 -7.19 -4.00 -6.44
N LEU A 198 -6.04 -4.36 -7.03
CA LEU A 198 -5.70 -3.99 -8.41
C LEU A 198 -6.63 -4.66 -9.44
N ALA A 199 -7.11 -5.87 -9.15
CA ALA A 199 -8.00 -6.63 -10.03
C ALA A 199 -9.45 -6.15 -10.00
N LEU A 200 -9.88 -5.48 -8.93
CA LEU A 200 -11.23 -4.94 -8.82
C LEU A 200 -11.34 -3.63 -9.60
N SER A 201 -12.44 -3.45 -10.34
CA SER A 201 -12.81 -2.19 -10.98
C SER A 201 -14.27 -1.88 -10.67
N PRO A 202 -14.57 -1.40 -9.44
CA PRO A 202 -15.93 -1.08 -9.05
C PRO A 202 -16.48 0.10 -9.85
N GLU A 203 -17.73 0.01 -10.27
CA GLU A 203 -18.41 1.10 -10.98
C GLU A 203 -18.93 2.17 -10.02
N SER A 204 -19.30 1.77 -8.80
CA SER A 204 -19.76 2.68 -7.75
C SER A 204 -18.63 3.62 -7.31
N ALA A 205 -18.91 4.92 -7.27
CA ALA A 205 -17.97 5.93 -6.77
C ALA A 205 -17.55 5.62 -5.33
N SER A 206 -18.49 5.18 -4.48
CA SER A 206 -18.22 4.80 -3.09
C SER A 206 -17.31 3.57 -3.00
N GLU A 207 -17.59 2.52 -3.76
CA GLU A 207 -16.77 1.31 -3.73
C GLU A 207 -15.38 1.54 -4.31
N ASN A 208 -15.28 2.31 -5.39
CA ASN A 208 -13.99 2.61 -6.00
C ASN A 208 -13.13 3.51 -5.11
N ALA A 209 -13.72 4.52 -4.46
CA ALA A 209 -13.01 5.33 -3.47
C ALA A 209 -12.57 4.47 -2.28
N PHE A 210 -13.41 3.55 -1.81
CA PHE A 210 -13.06 2.64 -0.72
C PHE A 210 -11.95 1.66 -1.09
N ARG A 211 -11.99 1.11 -2.31
CA ARG A 211 -10.92 0.27 -2.89
C ARG A 211 -9.59 1.02 -2.95
N LEU A 212 -9.59 2.23 -3.48
CA LEU A 212 -8.39 3.06 -3.60
C LEU A 212 -7.87 3.52 -2.23
N GLY A 213 -8.76 3.84 -1.30
CA GLY A 213 -8.39 4.12 0.09
C GLY A 213 -7.71 2.91 0.76
N MET A 214 -8.26 1.70 0.61
CA MET A 214 -7.61 0.47 1.09
C MET A 214 -6.27 0.20 0.40
N MET A 215 -6.16 0.50 -0.89
CA MET A 215 -4.92 0.35 -1.65
C MET A 215 -3.84 1.33 -1.16
N THR A 216 -4.21 2.59 -0.93
CA THR A 216 -3.33 3.63 -0.35
C THR A 216 -2.91 3.28 1.08
N PHE A 217 -3.86 2.82 1.90
CA PHE A 217 -3.56 2.31 3.24
C PHE A 217 -2.56 1.14 3.18
N ALA A 218 -2.80 0.13 2.35
CA ALA A 218 -1.89 -1.00 2.17
C ALA A 218 -0.51 -0.57 1.63
N ALA A 219 -0.47 0.31 0.62
CA ALA A 219 0.77 0.85 0.07
C ALA A 219 1.59 1.58 1.14
N SER A 220 0.93 2.37 2.00
CA SER A 220 1.58 3.06 3.11
C SER A 220 2.17 2.10 4.16
N ILE A 221 1.71 0.86 4.23
CA ILE A 221 2.28 -0.16 5.12
C ILE A 221 3.45 -0.86 4.43
N PHE A 222 3.22 -1.33 3.21
CA PHE A 222 4.11 -2.28 2.56
C PHE A 222 5.22 -1.60 1.75
N PHE A 223 5.00 -0.38 1.28
CA PHE A 223 5.92 0.36 0.40
C PHE A 223 6.62 1.54 1.07
N ARG A 224 6.37 1.80 2.36
CA ARG A 224 7.19 2.75 3.13
C ARG A 224 8.60 2.21 3.31
N TRP A 225 9.59 2.93 2.78
CA TRP A 225 11.00 2.66 3.04
C TRP A 225 11.59 3.80 3.87
N ARG A 226 11.76 3.52 5.18
CA ARG A 226 12.13 4.50 6.22
C ARG A 226 11.18 5.71 6.21
N ASP A 227 11.66 6.85 5.72
CA ASP A 227 10.94 8.13 5.65
C ASP A 227 10.64 8.55 4.20
N MET A 228 11.02 7.73 3.22
CA MET A 228 10.67 7.98 1.83
C MET A 228 9.22 7.58 1.61
N LYS A 229 8.37 8.60 1.47
CA LYS A 229 7.11 8.46 0.74
C LYS A 229 7.46 8.35 -0.74
N GLN A 230 7.81 7.14 -1.16
CA GLN A 230 7.95 6.85 -2.58
C GLN A 230 6.58 7.11 -3.21
N ARG A 231 6.47 8.15 -4.05
CA ARG A 231 5.18 8.58 -4.57
C ARG A 231 4.61 7.50 -5.47
N GLN A 232 3.48 6.92 -5.08
CA GLN A 232 2.69 6.06 -5.97
C GLN A 232 1.84 6.98 -6.85
N ALA A 233 2.51 7.75 -7.74
CA ALA A 233 1.88 8.88 -8.43
C ALA A 233 0.55 8.51 -9.10
N TYR A 234 0.50 7.38 -9.81
CA TYR A 234 -0.74 6.88 -10.41
C TYR A 234 -1.83 6.57 -9.37
N LEU A 235 -1.50 5.92 -8.26
CA LEU A 235 -2.43 5.66 -7.16
C LEU A 235 -2.92 6.95 -6.52
N ASP A 236 -2.02 7.90 -6.25
CA ASP A 236 -2.36 9.19 -5.65
C ASP A 236 -3.35 9.95 -6.54
N ASP A 237 -3.04 10.09 -7.83
CA ASP A 237 -3.89 10.80 -8.78
C ASP A 237 -5.24 10.07 -8.95
N SER A 238 -5.23 8.73 -9.05
CA SER A 238 -6.45 7.93 -9.13
C SER A 238 -7.31 8.05 -7.88
N PHE A 239 -6.70 8.09 -6.70
CA PHE A 239 -7.42 8.22 -5.44
C PHE A 239 -8.02 9.62 -5.29
N LYS A 240 -7.28 10.67 -5.67
CA LYS A 240 -7.79 12.03 -5.75
C LYS A 240 -9.03 12.12 -6.63
N ASP A 241 -8.94 11.65 -7.87
CA ASP A 241 -10.04 11.68 -8.83
C ASP A 241 -11.26 10.92 -8.30
N SER A 242 -11.02 9.79 -7.61
CA SER A 242 -12.11 9.02 -7.01
C SER A 242 -12.77 9.73 -5.82
N LEU A 243 -12.03 10.51 -5.04
CA LEU A 243 -12.59 11.33 -3.95
C LEU A 243 -13.44 12.48 -4.51
N VAL A 244 -12.97 13.14 -5.57
CA VAL A 244 -13.76 14.18 -6.26
C VAL A 244 -15.07 13.60 -6.77
N ARG A 245 -15.03 12.48 -7.50
CA ARG A 245 -16.25 11.79 -7.96
C ARG A 245 -17.16 11.35 -6.82
N LEU A 246 -16.60 10.97 -5.67
CA LEU A 246 -17.40 10.61 -4.50
C LEU A 246 -18.11 11.82 -3.90
N SER A 247 -17.45 12.98 -3.86
CA SER A 247 -18.06 14.23 -3.37
C SER A 247 -19.26 14.68 -4.23
N GLU A 248 -19.21 14.39 -5.53
CA GLU A 248 -20.28 14.67 -6.50
C GLU A 248 -21.38 13.58 -6.53
N SER A 249 -21.15 12.44 -5.88
CA SER A 249 -22.08 11.31 -5.87
C SER A 249 -23.30 11.58 -4.98
N SER A 250 -24.48 11.21 -5.48
CA SER A 250 -25.74 11.23 -4.69
C SER A 250 -25.79 10.18 -3.60
N VAL A 251 -25.04 9.09 -3.76
CA VAL A 251 -24.93 8.00 -2.77
C VAL A 251 -23.51 8.02 -2.21
N GLN A 252 -23.41 8.40 -0.94
CA GLN A 252 -22.17 8.43 -0.18
C GLN A 252 -22.20 7.38 0.94
N PRO A 253 -21.03 6.85 1.34
CA PRO A 253 -20.94 6.00 2.52
C PRO A 253 -21.15 6.83 3.80
N SER A 254 -21.17 6.17 4.96
CA SER A 254 -21.30 6.87 6.24
C SER A 254 -20.15 7.87 6.47
N ASN A 255 -20.41 8.91 7.26
CA ASN A 255 -19.41 9.93 7.61
C ASN A 255 -18.15 9.31 8.25
N ILE A 256 -18.27 8.18 8.95
CA ILE A 256 -17.15 7.42 9.51
C ILE A 256 -16.20 6.93 8.41
N VAL A 257 -16.76 6.36 7.33
CA VAL A 257 -15.98 5.86 6.19
C VAL A 257 -15.40 7.03 5.39
N LEU A 258 -16.19 8.09 5.17
CA LEU A 258 -15.71 9.32 4.52
C LEU A 258 -14.52 9.91 5.26
N LEU A 259 -14.64 10.07 6.58
CA LEU A 259 -13.57 10.59 7.42
C LEU A 259 -12.30 9.74 7.29
N TRP A 260 -12.44 8.42 7.30
CA TRP A 260 -11.30 7.52 7.12
C TRP A 260 -10.64 7.71 5.74
N LEU A 261 -11.40 7.79 4.66
CA LEU A 261 -10.86 8.00 3.31
C LEU A 261 -10.08 9.30 3.20
N LEU A 262 -10.67 10.40 3.69
CA LEU A 262 -10.05 11.72 3.70
C LEU A 262 -8.78 11.74 4.56
N MET A 263 -8.80 11.03 5.68
CA MET A 263 -7.63 10.87 6.55
C MET A 263 -6.50 10.09 5.87
N ILE A 264 -6.82 8.99 5.18
CA ILE A 264 -5.82 8.19 4.45
C ILE A 264 -5.24 9.00 3.30
N TRP A 265 -6.06 9.74 2.56
CA TRP A 265 -5.57 10.69 1.55
C TRP A 265 -4.59 11.68 2.17
N ARG A 266 -5.04 12.42 3.18
CA ARG A 266 -4.25 13.47 3.83
C ARG A 266 -2.92 12.98 4.44
N THR A 267 -2.91 11.80 5.06
CA THR A 267 -1.68 11.25 5.66
C THR A 267 -0.66 10.82 4.62
N ASN A 268 -1.10 10.41 3.44
CA ASN A 268 -0.22 9.87 2.39
C ASN A 268 0.21 10.94 1.40
N SER A 269 -0.65 11.93 1.09
CA SER A 269 -0.29 13.10 0.30
C SER A 269 0.92 13.84 0.87
N VAL A 270 1.88 14.18 0.00
CA VAL A 270 3.05 15.01 0.35
C VAL A 270 2.73 16.46 -0.01
N GLN A 271 3.10 17.36 0.89
CA GLN A 271 2.93 18.81 0.80
C GLN A 271 3.39 19.38 -0.56
N ASP A 272 2.46 20.04 -1.24
CA ASP A 272 2.60 21.35 -1.90
C ASP A 272 1.27 21.86 -2.49
N GLY A 273 0.21 21.06 -2.39
CA GLY A 273 -1.16 21.54 -2.55
C GLY A 273 -2.10 20.55 -1.90
N CYS A 274 -2.45 20.78 -0.64
CA CYS A 274 -3.65 20.14 -0.11
C CYS A 274 -4.81 20.69 -0.94
N ASP A 275 -5.52 19.82 -1.64
CA ASP A 275 -6.67 20.23 -2.42
C ASP A 275 -7.68 20.90 -1.48
N GLU A 276 -7.86 22.22 -1.62
CA GLU A 276 -8.65 23.02 -0.67
C GLU A 276 -10.08 22.51 -0.56
N ALA A 277 -10.63 21.92 -1.62
CA ALA A 277 -11.97 21.33 -1.61
C ALA A 277 -12.00 20.05 -0.76
N ILE A 278 -11.02 19.16 -0.92
CA ILE A 278 -10.91 17.94 -0.11
C ILE A 278 -10.66 18.28 1.37
N GLU A 279 -9.89 19.34 1.62
CA GLU A 279 -9.65 19.86 2.96
C GLU A 279 -10.91 20.44 3.61
N GLY A 280 -11.69 21.23 2.86
CA GLY A 280 -12.99 21.73 3.31
C GLY A 280 -13.92 20.58 3.65
N TRP A 281 -14.01 19.58 2.77
CA TRP A 281 -14.84 18.40 2.97
C TRP A 281 -14.41 17.60 4.22
N PHE A 282 -13.12 17.47 4.48
CA PHE A 282 -12.61 16.85 5.71
C PHE A 282 -13.09 17.57 6.97
N LEU A 283 -13.04 18.90 6.99
CA LEU A 283 -13.50 19.69 8.12
C LEU A 283 -15.02 19.60 8.31
N GLU A 284 -15.79 19.60 7.23
CA GLU A 284 -17.25 19.42 7.27
C GLU A 284 -17.65 18.07 7.85
N VAL A 285 -16.97 16.99 7.43
CA VAL A 285 -17.23 15.64 7.95
C VAL A 285 -16.84 15.54 9.43
N MET A 286 -15.75 16.20 9.85
CA MET A 286 -15.36 16.27 11.26
C MET A 286 -16.40 16.99 12.12
N ASP A 287 -16.89 18.14 11.64
CA ASP A 287 -17.90 18.95 12.32
C ASP A 287 -19.24 18.19 12.42
N GLY A 288 -19.68 17.56 11.32
CA GLY A 288 -20.89 16.72 11.31
C GLY A 288 -20.83 15.49 12.21
N LEU A 289 -19.63 15.06 12.63
CA LEU A 289 -19.40 14.01 13.61
C LEU A 289 -19.13 14.55 15.03
N GLY A 290 -19.07 15.87 15.21
CA GLY A 290 -18.81 16.52 16.50
C GLY A 290 -17.42 16.21 17.07
N ILE A 291 -16.40 16.02 16.21
CA ILE A 291 -15.07 15.60 16.64
C ILE A 291 -14.28 16.80 17.14
N CYS A 292 -14.04 16.86 18.45
CA CYS A 292 -13.34 17.97 19.10
C CYS A 292 -11.98 17.57 19.66
N SER A 293 -11.66 16.28 19.72
CA SER A 293 -10.43 15.78 20.30
C SER A 293 -9.73 14.73 19.43
N TRP A 294 -8.42 14.57 19.65
CA TRP A 294 -7.66 13.50 19.00
C TRP A 294 -8.20 12.12 19.40
N SER A 295 -8.68 11.96 20.64
CA SER A 295 -9.17 10.67 21.14
C SER A 295 -10.41 10.20 20.38
N GLU A 296 -11.35 11.11 20.13
CA GLU A 296 -12.57 10.83 19.35
C GLU A 296 -12.22 10.48 17.90
N LEU A 297 -11.40 11.32 17.25
CA LEU A 297 -10.94 11.08 15.88
C LEU A 297 -10.24 9.72 15.76
N HIS A 298 -9.30 9.45 16.67
CA HIS A 298 -8.53 8.21 16.69
C HIS A 298 -9.43 6.98 16.89
N SER A 299 -10.44 7.07 17.76
CA SER A 299 -11.43 6.01 17.97
C SER A 299 -12.18 5.67 16.68
N ILE A 300 -12.63 6.70 15.94
CA ILE A 300 -13.34 6.52 14.67
C ILE A 300 -12.43 5.94 13.59
N LEU A 301 -11.22 6.47 13.43
CA LEU A 301 -10.27 5.95 12.44
C LEU A 301 -9.92 4.48 12.69
N LYS A 302 -9.80 4.11 13.97
CA LYS A 302 -9.50 2.74 14.40
C LYS A 302 -10.68 1.78 14.27
N SER A 303 -11.92 2.26 14.25
CA SER A 303 -13.10 1.43 13.98
C SER A 303 -13.22 1.01 12.52
N VAL A 304 -12.56 1.74 11.61
CA VAL A 304 -12.40 1.40 10.18
C VAL A 304 -11.12 0.60 9.96
N LEU A 305 -9.96 1.27 9.83
CA LEU A 305 -8.63 0.66 9.69
C LEU A 305 -7.56 1.62 10.19
N TRP A 306 -6.82 1.23 11.22
CA TRP A 306 -5.73 2.07 11.73
C TRP A 306 -4.60 1.26 12.38
N ILE A 307 -3.36 1.65 12.13
CA ILE A 307 -2.16 1.10 12.76
C ILE A 307 -1.46 2.19 13.56
N ASP A 308 -1.55 2.09 14.88
CA ASP A 308 -1.14 3.11 15.83
C ASP A 308 0.33 3.53 15.63
N CYS A 309 1.22 2.56 15.49
CA CYS A 309 2.66 2.83 15.35
C CYS A 309 3.05 3.47 14.00
N LEU A 310 2.20 3.35 12.97
CA LEU A 310 2.51 3.87 11.64
C LEU A 310 1.94 5.28 11.41
N PHE A 311 0.76 5.55 11.97
CA PHE A 311 0.00 6.75 11.63
C PHE A 311 -0.17 7.74 12.77
N ASN A 312 -0.03 7.36 14.06
CA ASN A 312 -0.31 8.29 15.16
C ASN A 312 0.62 9.50 15.17
N ALA A 313 1.93 9.29 15.07
CA ALA A 313 2.91 10.37 15.23
C ALA A 313 2.78 11.44 14.14
N SER A 314 2.70 11.01 12.86
CA SER A 314 2.52 11.93 11.73
C SER A 314 1.16 12.62 11.78
N SER A 315 0.09 11.89 12.08
CA SER A 315 -1.28 12.43 12.12
C SER A 315 -1.48 13.47 13.22
N LYS A 316 -0.98 13.19 14.43
CA LYS A 316 -1.05 14.14 15.55
C LYS A 316 -0.34 15.45 15.24
N ARG A 317 0.80 15.40 14.55
CA ARG A 317 1.63 16.59 14.26
C ARG A 317 0.87 17.68 13.51
N PHE A 318 -0.07 17.31 12.64
CA PHE A 318 -0.87 18.28 11.89
C PHE A 318 -2.31 18.42 12.38
N LEU A 319 -2.91 17.37 12.98
CA LEU A 319 -4.30 17.43 13.43
C LEU A 319 -4.51 18.11 14.77
N VAL A 320 -3.58 17.96 15.72
CA VAL A 320 -3.72 18.57 17.04
C VAL A 320 -3.92 20.09 16.95
N PRO A 321 -3.14 20.83 16.14
CA PRO A 321 -3.38 22.27 15.94
C PRO A 321 -4.75 22.61 15.33
N ILE A 322 -5.31 21.73 14.48
CA ILE A 322 -6.64 21.93 13.87
C ILE A 322 -7.72 21.72 14.94
N LEU A 323 -7.65 20.62 15.68
CA LEU A 323 -8.58 20.27 16.74
C LEU A 323 -8.60 21.31 17.87
N GLU A 324 -7.43 21.85 18.26
CA GLU A 324 -7.35 22.93 19.25
C GLU A 324 -8.06 24.22 18.80
N LYS A 325 -8.00 24.56 17.50
CA LYS A 325 -8.72 25.71 16.95
C LYS A 325 -10.23 25.49 16.94
N VAL A 326 -10.68 24.30 16.60
CA VAL A 326 -12.11 23.92 16.60
C VAL A 326 -12.66 23.98 18.03
N SER A 327 -11.96 23.39 19.00
CA SER A 327 -12.38 23.39 20.41
C SER A 327 -12.51 24.80 21.00
N ARG A 328 -11.62 25.74 20.65
CA ARG A 328 -11.72 27.13 21.13
C ARG A 328 -12.92 27.88 20.55
N LYS A 329 -13.25 27.67 19.27
CA LYS A 329 -14.42 28.29 18.64
C LYS A 329 -15.75 27.81 19.24
N GLY A 330 -15.83 26.53 19.64
CA GLY A 330 -17.04 26.01 20.30
C GLY A 330 -17.30 26.68 21.66
N VAL A 331 -16.24 27.01 22.42
CA VAL A 331 -16.37 27.65 23.74
C VAL A 331 -16.81 29.12 23.65
N GLU A 332 -16.41 29.85 22.60
CA GLU A 332 -16.80 31.25 22.40
C GLU A 332 -18.25 31.43 21.90
N VAL A 333 -18.86 30.41 21.30
CA VAL A 333 -20.26 30.47 20.82
C VAL A 333 -21.26 30.14 21.93
N ASP A 334 -20.83 29.40 22.97
CA ASP A 334 -21.64 29.02 24.12
C ASP A 334 -21.51 29.99 25.34
N SER A 335 -20.82 31.12 25.16
CA SER A 335 -20.60 32.16 26.20
C SER A 335 -21.43 33.43 25.95
#